data_AF-A0A3C1HVK7-F1
#
_entry.id   AF-A0A3C1HVK7-F1
#
_cell.length_a   1.000
_cell.length_b   1.000
_cell.length_c   1.000
_cell.angle_alpha   90.00
_cell.angle_beta   90.00
_cell.angle_gamma   90.00
#
_symmetry.space_group_name_H-M   'P 1'
#
loop_
_entity.id
_entity.type
_entity.pdbx_description
1 polymer ?
#
loop_
_entity_poly.entity_id
_entity_poly.type
_entity_poly.pdbx_seq_one_letter_code
_entity_poly.pdbx_strand_id
1 'polypeptide(L)' 'MEKKFKIRKDDTVQVLAGKDKGKRGTVVRVLTKKDAVIVSGVN' A
#
# COMPACT_ATOMS: atom_id res chain seq x y z
N MET A 1 -1.15 -9.98 19.96
CA MET A 1 -1.78 -8.71 19.53
C MET A 1 -1.83 -8.72 18.01
N GLU A 2 -3.02 -8.73 17.41
CA GLU A 2 -3.14 -8.66 15.95
C GLU A 2 -2.76 -7.25 15.47
N LYS A 3 -1.76 -7.16 14.58
CA LYS A 3 -1.40 -5.92 13.91
C LYS A 3 -2.60 -5.44 13.08
N LYS A 4 -3.20 -4.34 13.50
CA LYS A 4 -4.33 -3.71 12.80
C LYS A 4 -3.80 -2.91 11.61
N PHE A 5 -3.76 -3.53 10.43
CA PHE A 5 -3.50 -2.81 9.19
C PHE A 5 -4.67 -1.85 8.92
N LYS A 6 -4.38 -0.55 8.81
CA LYS A 6 -5.38 0.46 8.44
C LYS A 6 -5.75 0.41 6.96
N ILE A 7 -4.93 -0.26 6.15
CA ILE A 7 -5.06 -0.35 4.69
C ILE A 7 -5.62 -1.72 4.33
N ARG A 8 -6.61 -1.73 3.45
CA ARG A 8 -7.27 -2.92 2.92
C ARG A 8 -7.03 -3.07 1.42
N LYS A 9 -7.38 -4.24 0.89
CA LYS A 9 -7.47 -4.45 -0.56
C LYS A 9 -8.48 -3.47 -1.13
N ASP A 10 -8.18 -2.93 -2.31
CA ASP A 10 -8.99 -1.98 -3.07
C ASP A 10 -9.02 -0.55 -2.50
N ASP A 11 -8.26 -0.26 -1.43
CA ASP A 11 -8.06 1.10 -0.95
C ASP A 11 -7.19 1.90 -1.94
N THR A 12 -7.50 3.19 -2.08
CA THR A 12 -6.67 4.13 -2.85
C THR A 12 -5.68 4.82 -1.92
N VAL A 13 -4.39 4.71 -2.25
CA VAL A 13 -3.30 5.27 -1.44
C VAL A 13 -2.42 6.19 -2.29
N GLN A 14 -1.77 7.15 -1.62
CA GLN A 14 -0.80 8.04 -2.24
C GLN A 14 0.60 7.79 -1.67
N VAL A 15 1.60 7.76 -2.54
CA VAL A 15 3.00 7.62 -2.14
C VAL A 15 3.51 8.94 -1.59
N LEU A 16 3.93 8.95 -0.33
CA LEU A 16 4.42 10.16 0.35
C LEU A 16 5.92 10.41 0.15
N ALA A 17 6.69 9.35 -0.12
CA ALA A 17 8.15 9.40 -0.20
C ALA A 17 8.70 8.34 -1.19
N GLY A 18 9.94 8.56 -1.65
CA GLY A 18 10.63 7.68 -2.60
C GLY A 18 10.53 8.14 -4.06
N LYS A 19 10.99 7.28 -4.98
CA LYS A 19 11.03 7.55 -6.43
C LYS A 19 9.66 7.86 -7.02
N ASP A 20 8.62 7.25 -6.47
CA ASP A 20 7.23 7.40 -6.92
C ASP A 20 6.40 8.38 -6.09
N LYS A 21 7.07 9.27 -5.32
CA LYS A 21 6.40 10.30 -4.52
C LYS A 21 5.36 11.07 -5.34
N GLY A 22 4.15 11.19 -4.80
CA GLY A 22 3.04 11.89 -5.42
C GLY A 22 2.12 11.00 -6.25
N LYS A 23 2.56 9.81 -6.69
CA LYS A 23 1.69 8.87 -7.42
C LYS A 23 0.60 8.31 -6.50
N ARG A 24 -0.57 8.08 -7.09
CA ARG A 24 -1.71 7.43 -6.45
C ARG A 24 -1.95 6.10 -7.13
N GLY A 25 -2.37 5.10 -6.36
CA GLY A 25 -2.70 3.79 -6.89
C GLY A 25 -3.59 3.02 -5.94
N THR A 26 -4.11 1.90 -6.44
CA THR A 26 -5.03 1.04 -5.69
C THR A 26 -4.29 -0.13 -5.10
N VAL A 27 -4.59 -0.49 -3.86
CA VAL A 27 -3.95 -1.62 -3.17
C VAL A 27 -4.48 -2.94 -3.75
N VAL A 28 -3.62 -3.65 -4.46
CA VAL A 28 -3.94 -4.95 -5.06
C VAL A 28 -3.90 -6.06 -4.01
N ARG A 29 -2.92 -5.99 -3.10
CA ARG A 29 -2.73 -7.00 -2.06
C ARG A 29 -2.01 -6.45 -0.84
N VAL A 30 -2.45 -6.86 0.33
CA VAL A 30 -1.78 -6.56 1.61
C VAL A 30 -0.99 -7.78 2.05
N LEU A 31 0.31 -7.62 2.25
CA LEU A 31 1.23 -8.65 2.74
C LEU A 31 1.47 -8.44 4.23
N THR A 32 0.51 -8.88 5.04
CA THR A 32 0.56 -8.74 6.51
C THR A 32 1.81 -9.36 7.13
N LYS A 33 2.33 -10.47 6.56
CA LYS A 33 3.56 -11.14 7.00
C LYS A 33 4.84 -10.31 6.77
N LYS A 34 4.83 -9.40 5.79
CA LYS A 34 6.00 -8.62 5.37
C LYS A 34 5.84 -7.12 5.66
N ASP A 35 4.79 -6.73 6.36
CA ASP A 35 4.42 -5.34 6.60
C ASP A 35 4.42 -4.45 5.33
N ALA A 36 4.04 -5.03 4.19
CA ALA A 36 4.11 -4.39 2.88
C ALA A 36 2.76 -4.45 2.15
N VAL A 37 2.53 -3.51 1.24
CA VAL A 37 1.35 -3.47 0.36
C VAL A 37 1.79 -3.38 -1.09
N ILE A 38 1.08 -4.09 -1.98
CA ILE A 38 1.29 -4.00 -3.42
C ILE A 38 0.26 -3.01 -3.95
N VAL A 39 0.74 -1.95 -4.58
CA VAL A 39 -0.10 -0.88 -5.14
C VAL A 39 0.01 -0.93 -6.66
N SER A 40 -1.12 -0.84 -7.36
CA SER A 40 -1.13 -0.79 -8.82
C SER A 40 -0.49 0.50 -9.33
N GLY A 41 0.38 0.39 -10.33
CA GLY A 41 1.04 1.54 -10.97
C GLY A 41 2.21 2.14 -10.20
N VAL A 42 2.70 1.48 -9.14
CA VAL A 42 3.84 1.92 -8.31
C VAL A 42 4.83 0.77 -8.12
N ASN A 43 6.13 0.98 -8.42
CA ASN A 43 7.25 0.05 -8.12
C ASN A 43 8.58 0.81 -8.02
#